data_AF-A0A920P0K8-F1
#
_entry.id   AF-A0A920P0K8-F1
#
_cell.length_a   1.000
_cell.length_b   1.000
_cell.length_c   1.000
_cell.angle_alpha   90.00
_cell.angle_beta   90.00
_cell.angle_gamma   90.00
#
_symmetry.space_group_name_H-M   'P 1'
#
loop_
_entity.id
_entity.type
_entity.pdbx_description
1 polymer ?
#
loop_
_entity_poly.entity_id
_entity_poly.type
_entity_poly.pdbx_seq_one_letter_code
_entity_poly.pdbx_strand_id
1 'polypeptide(L)' 'MQTDPNSAHVVDAMNSLELLVVQEIFMSETAKLATVVLPGTTFLEKDGTFTKLKEEFKELIKQFHHYQEQSQMVLLLLI' A
#
# COMPACT_ATOMS: atom_id res chain seq x y z
N MET A 1 3.39 7.55 11.02
CA MET A 1 3.85 6.77 12.20
C MET A 1 5.11 5.97 11.93
N GLN A 2 5.07 4.94 11.08
CA GLN A 2 6.14 3.93 10.98
C GLN A 2 7.46 4.44 10.36
N THR A 3 7.39 5.51 9.57
CA THR A 3 8.54 6.09 8.86
C THR A 3 8.89 7.51 9.30
N ASP A 4 8.05 8.12 10.15
CA ASP A 4 8.28 9.47 10.66
C ASP A 4 8.95 9.39 12.05
N PRO A 5 10.11 10.05 12.25
CA PRO A 5 10.85 9.98 13.52
C PRO A 5 10.10 10.61 14.71
N ASN A 6 9.11 11.47 14.47
CA ASN A 6 8.20 11.99 15.49
C ASN A 6 6.78 11.42 15.29
N SER A 7 6.70 10.10 15.43
CA SER A 7 5.47 9.34 15.18
C SER A 7 4.30 9.78 16.05
N ALA A 8 4.57 10.27 17.28
CA ALA A 8 3.55 10.70 18.24
C ALA A 8 2.79 11.94 17.74
N HIS A 9 3.51 12.96 17.26
CA HIS A 9 2.87 14.16 16.71
C HIS A 9 1.96 13.83 15.51
N VAL A 10 2.39 12.90 14.67
CA VAL A 10 1.59 12.45 13.52
C VAL A 10 0.33 11.72 13.97
N VAL A 11 0.39 10.91 15.03
CA VAL A 11 -0.79 10.22 15.59
C VAL A 11 -1.82 11.23 16.09
N ASP A 12 -1.36 12.21 16.88
CA ASP A 12 -2.25 13.22 17.45
C ASP A 12 -2.94 14.03 16.35
N ALA A 13 -2.19 14.42 15.32
CA ALA A 13 -2.74 15.08 14.14
C ALA A 13 -3.79 14.22 13.43
N MET A 14 -3.50 12.93 13.20
CA MET A 14 -4.45 12.01 12.56
C MET A 14 -5.71 11.78 13.38
N ASN A 15 -5.61 11.68 14.71
CA ASN A 15 -6.77 11.52 15.60
C ASN A 15 -7.62 12.79 15.70
N SER A 16 -7.06 13.96 15.39
CA SER A 16 -7.80 15.23 15.38
C SER A 16 -8.67 15.43 14.13
N LEU A 17 -8.53 14.57 13.11
CA LEU A 17 -9.31 14.65 11.88
C LEU A 17 -10.71 14.08 12.10
N GLU A 18 -11.74 14.81 11.66
CA GLU A 18 -13.14 14.35 11.70
C GLU A 18 -13.38 13.17 10.75
N LEU A 19 -12.62 13.11 9.64
CA LEU A 19 -12.70 12.04 8.66
C LEU A 19 -11.30 11.70 8.14
N LEU A 20 -10.89 10.45 8.35
CA LEU A 20 -9.65 9.90 7.80
C LEU A 20 -10.00 8.70 6.91
N VAL A 21 -9.75 8.84 5.60
CA VAL A 21 -9.90 7.76 4.62
C VAL A 21 -8.51 7.27 4.23
N VAL A 22 -8.28 5.96 4.36
CA VAL A 22 -7.01 5.32 3.99
C VAL A 22 -7.31 4.26 2.94
N GLN A 23 -6.59 4.30 1.82
CA GLN A 23 -6.63 3.21 0.85
C GLN A 23 -5.42 2.31 1.07
N GLU A 24 -5.67 1.04 1.39
CA GLU A 24 -4.61 0.11 1.72
C GLU A 24 -4.82 -1.31 1.17
N ILE A 25 -3.71 -1.95 0.80
CA ILE A 25 -3.66 -3.34 0.36
C ILE A 25 -3.65 -4.27 1.60
N PHE A 26 -3.02 -3.84 2.70
CA PHE A 26 -2.97 -4.57 3.96
C PHE A 26 -3.25 -3.64 5.15
N MET A 27 -3.80 -4.21 6.22
CA MET A 27 -4.13 -3.43 7.43
C MET A 27 -2.85 -2.98 8.16
N SER A 28 -2.50 -1.70 8.01
CA SER A 28 -1.36 -1.06 8.67
C SER A 28 -1.76 -0.31 9.94
N GLU A 29 -0.78 0.09 10.77
CA GLU A 29 -1.06 0.91 11.97
C GLU A 29 -1.79 2.21 11.63
N THR A 30 -1.52 2.78 10.46
CA THR A 30 -2.23 3.96 9.96
C THR A 30 -3.67 3.63 9.60
N ALA A 31 -3.93 2.49 8.95
CA ALA A 31 -5.27 2.06 8.57
C ALA A 31 -6.15 1.77 9.79
N LYS A 32 -5.56 1.33 10.91
CA LYS A 32 -6.29 1.12 12.18
C LYS A 32 -6.84 2.41 12.80
N LEU A 33 -6.24 3.57 12.48
CA LEU A 33 -6.69 4.87 12.95
C LEU A 33 -7.72 5.52 11.99
N ALA A 34 -7.98 4.90 10.84
CA ALA A 34 -8.85 5.47 9.81
C ALA A 34 -10.34 5.27 10.14
N THR A 35 -11.14 6.26 9.80
CA THR A 35 -12.62 6.18 9.84
C THR A 35 -13.12 5.21 8.77
N VAL A 36 -12.51 5.24 7.59
CA VAL A 36 -12.85 4.36 6.47
C VAL A 36 -11.56 3.81 5.86
N VAL A 37 -11.51 2.50 5.69
CA VAL A 37 -10.44 1.82 4.94
C VAL A 37 -11.00 1.33 3.62
N LEU A 38 -10.43 1.82 2.52
CA LEU A 38 -10.76 1.35 1.18
C LEU A 38 -9.73 0.29 0.75
N PRO A 39 -10.16 -0.81 0.10
CA PRO A 39 -9.23 -1.79 -0.44
C PRO A 39 -8.39 -1.14 -1.53
N GLY A 40 -7.06 -1.19 -1.37
CA GLY A 40 -6.10 -0.81 -2.39
C GLY A 40 -5.82 -1.96 -3.34
N THR A 41 -5.62 -1.66 -4.61
CA THR A 41 -5.11 -2.61 -5.59
C THR A 41 -3.58 -2.59 -5.58
N THR A 42 -2.96 -3.73 -5.80
CA THR A 42 -1.50 -3.78 -5.91
C THR A 42 -1.03 -2.98 -7.14
N PHE A 43 0.21 -2.49 -7.13
CA PHE A 43 0.88 -1.86 -8.29
C PHE A 43 0.71 -2.67 -9.58
N LEU A 44 0.63 -3.97 -9.37
CA LEU A 44 0.63 -5.05 -10.30
C LEU A 44 -0.74 -5.31 -10.98
N GLU A 45 -1.82 -4.73 -10.44
CA GLU A 45 -3.21 -4.86 -10.92
C GLU A 45 -3.71 -3.64 -11.71
N LYS A 46 -2.97 -2.53 -11.71
CA LYS A 46 -3.36 -1.29 -12.40
C LYS A 46 -2.53 -1.07 -13.66
N ASP A 47 -3.21 -0.84 -14.77
CA ASP A 47 -2.60 -0.24 -15.96
C ASP A 47 -2.18 1.20 -15.66
N GLY A 48 -0.87 1.48 -15.72
CA GLY A 48 -0.34 2.82 -15.42
C GLY A 48 1.14 3.00 -15.82
N THR A 49 1.55 4.24 -16.08
CA THR A 49 2.92 4.60 -16.45
C THR A 49 3.70 5.05 -15.22
N PHE A 50 4.86 4.47 -14.98
CA PHE A 50 5.72 4.80 -13.83
C PHE A 50 7.06 5.39 -14.27
N THR A 51 7.48 6.47 -13.62
CA THR A 51 8.79 7.08 -13.84
C THR A 51 9.83 6.39 -12.94
N LYS A 52 10.70 5.57 -13.54
CA LYS A 52 11.78 4.89 -12.82
C LYS A 52 12.96 5.84 -12.57
N LEU A 53 13.44 5.91 -11.34
CA LEU A 53 14.70 6.57 -11.00
C LEU A 53 15.87 5.60 -11.24
N LYS A 54 16.41 5.61 -12.47
CA LYS A 54 17.61 4.90 -12.96
C LYS A 54 17.63 3.36 -12.84
N GLU A 55 18.45 2.73 -13.69
CA GLU A 55 18.28 1.35 -14.20
C GLU A 55 18.95 0.20 -13.43
N GLU A 56 19.36 0.37 -12.17
CA GLU A 56 20.21 -0.64 -11.50
C GLU A 56 19.48 -1.80 -10.80
N PHE A 57 18.14 -1.81 -10.78
CA PHE A 57 17.36 -2.91 -10.20
C PHE A 57 16.60 -3.68 -11.29
N LYS A 58 17.24 -4.69 -11.89
CA LYS A 58 16.62 -5.64 -12.83
C LYS A 58 16.16 -6.94 -12.16
N GLU A 59 16.87 -7.44 -11.14
CA GLU A 59 16.54 -8.73 -10.52
C GLU A 59 15.34 -8.66 -9.57
N LEU A 60 15.13 -7.51 -8.92
CA LEU A 60 13.97 -7.26 -8.05
C LEU A 60 12.64 -7.32 -8.83
N ILE A 61 12.64 -6.89 -10.10
CA ILE A 61 11.45 -6.89 -10.97
C ILE A 61 11.02 -8.32 -11.32
N LYS A 62 11.96 -9.27 -11.46
CA LYS A 62 11.62 -10.70 -11.68
C LYS A 62 10.89 -11.32 -10.49
N GLN A 63 11.31 -11.01 -9.26
CA GLN A 63 10.62 -11.48 -8.06
C GLN A 63 9.21 -10.89 -7.95
N PHE A 64 9.04 -9.61 -8.29
CA PHE A 64 7.70 -9.01 -8.37
C PHE A 64 6.81 -9.70 -9.42
N HIS A 65 7.35 -10.09 -10.58
CA HIS A 65 6.62 -10.87 -11.60
C HIS A 65 6.23 -12.28 -11.15
N HIS A 66 6.91 -12.89 -10.18
CA HIS A 66 6.49 -14.18 -9.63
C HIS A 66 5.40 -13.99 -8.56
N TYR A 67 5.50 -12.92 -7.77
CA TYR A 67 4.46 -12.55 -6.79
C TYR A 67 3.15 -12.15 -7.49
N GLN A 68 3.22 -11.56 -8.69
CA GLN A 68 2.09 -11.29 -9.59
C GLN A 68 1.14 -12.48 -9.76
N GLU A 69 1.67 -13.63 -10.20
CA GLU A 69 0.81 -14.79 -10.50
C GLU A 69 0.20 -15.37 -9.22
N GLN A 70 0.94 -15.34 -8.11
CA GLN A 70 0.46 -15.84 -6.83
C GLN A 70 -0.65 -14.94 -6.26
N SER A 71 -0.50 -13.61 -6.29
CA SER A 71 -1.52 -12.66 -5.81
C SER A 71 -2.78 -12.66 -6.67
N GLN A 72 -2.65 -12.69 -8.00
CA GLN A 72 -3.81 -12.75 -8.91
C GLN A 72 -4.60 -14.06 -8.75
N MET A 73 -3.92 -15.19 -8.52
CA MET A 73 -4.61 -16.45 -8.21
C MET A 73 -5.39 -16.38 -6.90
N VAL A 74 -4.86 -15.72 -5.85
CA VAL A 74 -5.55 -15.59 -4.57
C VAL A 74 -6.76 -14.65 -4.68
N LEU A 75 -6.64 -13.56 -5.43
CA LEU A 75 -7.76 -12.65 -5.69
C LEU A 75 -8.88 -13.36 -6.46
N LEU A 76 -8.56 -14.13 -7.50
CA LEU A 76 -9.53 -14.92 -8.27
C LEU A 76 -10.23 -16.01 -7.43
N LEU A 77 -9.59 -16.51 -6.37
CA LEU A 77 -10.18 -17.52 -5.47
C LEU A 77 -11.15 -16.94 -4.43
N LEU A 78 -11.11 -15.62 -4.21
CA LEU A 78 -11.87 -14.93 -3.15
C LEU A 78 -13.10 -14.16 -3.68
N ILE A 79 -13.33 -14.17 -4.99
CA ILE A 79 -14.54 -13.67 -5.68
C ILE A 79 -15.40 -14.85 -6.12
#